data_AF-A0A1H6KKA3-F1
#
_entry.id   AF-A0A1H6KKA3-F1
#
_cell.length_a   1.000
_cell.length_b   1.000
_cell.length_c   1.000
_cell.angle_alpha   90.00
_cell.angle_beta   90.00
_cell.angle_gamma   90.00
#
_symmetry.space_group_name_H-M   'P 1'
#
loop_
_entity.id
_entity.type
_entity.pdbx_description
1 polymer ?
#
loop_
_entity_poly.entity_id
_entity_poly.type
_entity_poly.pdbx_seq_one_letter_code
_entity_poly.pdbx_strand_id
1 'polypeptide(L)'
;MNNRCSKCNYSFHRETGFYFGAMYVSYAWTVAEMVAVIVLGLIFNRSFMEMFIGIVIVLFLLSTFNYKISRIMWLNMFFNEEDEE
;
A
#
# COMPACT_ATOMS: atom_id res chain seq x y z
N MET A 1 20.63 20.91 -5.67
CA MET A 1 19.70 20.09 -4.87
C MET A 1 20.35 19.84 -3.53
N ASN A 2 19.73 20.22 -2.42
CA ASN A 2 20.26 19.88 -1.10
C ASN A 2 20.00 18.40 -0.85
N ASN A 3 21.07 17.63 -0.61
CA ASN A 3 20.99 16.18 -0.40
C ASN A 3 20.32 15.81 0.92
N ARG A 4 20.21 16.79 1.84
CA ARG A 4 19.63 16.64 3.17
C ARG A 4 18.79 17.87 3.53
N CYS A 5 17.74 17.67 4.33
CA CYS A 5 16.92 18.76 4.84
C CYS A 5 17.73 19.66 5.79
N SER A 6 17.67 20.98 5.64
CA SER A 6 18.41 21.92 6.50
C SER A 6 17.85 22.03 7.93
N LYS A 7 16.62 21.55 8.17
CA LYS A 7 15.95 21.60 9.48
C LYS A 7 16.07 20.30 10.28
N CYS A 8 16.10 19.16 9.60
CA CYS A 8 16.11 17.84 10.25
C CYS A 8 17.19 16.89 9.71
N ASN A 9 18.06 17.35 8.81
CA ASN A 9 19.14 16.58 8.18
C ASN A 9 18.70 15.29 7.45
N TYR A 10 17.39 15.11 7.24
CA TYR A 10 16.82 13.94 6.57
C TYR A 10 17.36 13.76 5.16
N SER A 11 17.85 12.55 4.86
CA SER A 11 18.33 12.14 3.54
C SER A 11 17.16 12.02 2.55
N PHE A 12 17.19 12.80 1.47
CA PHE A 12 16.21 12.64 0.39
C PHE A 12 16.51 11.44 -0.52
N HIS A 13 17.67 10.79 -0.36
CA HIS A 13 18.02 9.56 -1.06
C HIS A 13 17.44 8.36 -0.34
N ARG A 14 16.27 7.89 -0.81
CA ARG A 14 15.74 6.58 -0.44
C ARG A 14 16.36 5.50 -1.32
N GLU A 15 16.96 4.50 -0.68
CA GLU A 15 17.58 3.36 -1.35
C GLU A 15 16.54 2.55 -2.14
N THR A 16 16.97 1.87 -3.21
CA THR A 16 16.06 1.07 -4.05
C THR A 16 15.36 -0.03 -3.25
N GLY A 17 16.00 -0.55 -2.20
CA GLY A 17 15.43 -1.51 -1.22
C GLY A 17 14.14 -1.04 -0.56
N PHE A 18 14.04 0.25 -0.25
CA PHE A 18 12.87 0.86 0.40
C PHE A 18 11.58 0.69 -0.44
N TYR A 19 11.71 0.74 -1.77
CA TYR A 19 10.56 0.59 -2.67
C TYR A 19 10.05 -0.85 -2.75
N PHE A 20 10.91 -1.85 -2.51
CA PHE A 20 10.48 -3.25 -2.44
C PHE A 20 9.63 -3.51 -1.19
N GLY A 21 10.00 -2.93 -0.05
CA GLY A 21 9.20 -3.01 1.19
C GLY A 21 7.80 -2.43 1.02
N ALA A 22 7.70 -1.22 0.45
CA ALA A 22 6.42 -0.60 0.13
C ALA A 22 5.56 -1.42 -0.86
N MET A 23 6.18 -2.22 -1.74
CA MET A 23 5.46 -3.12 -2.64
C MET A 23 4.79 -4.27 -1.88
N TYR A 24 5.45 -4.86 -0.88
CA TYR A 24 4.86 -5.91 -0.04
C TYR A 24 3.65 -5.40 0.75
N VAL A 25 3.71 -4.17 1.28
CA VAL A 25 2.56 -3.54 1.94
C VAL A 25 1.38 -3.40 0.97
N SER A 26 1.65 -3.01 -0.29
CA SER A 26 0.61 -2.91 -1.32
C SER A 26 -0.02 -4.25 -1.66
N TYR A 27 0.77 -5.34 -1.65
CA TYR A 27 0.24 -6.68 -1.84
C TYR A 27 -0.70 -7.09 -0.70
N ALA A 28 -0.29 -6.88 0.55
CA ALA A 28 -1.13 -7.16 1.72
C ALA A 28 -2.48 -6.41 1.66
N TRP A 29 -2.46 -5.14 1.23
CA TRP A 29 -3.66 -4.33 1.06
C TRP A 29 -4.58 -4.86 -0.04
N THR A 30 -4.01 -5.25 -1.18
CA THR A 30 -4.75 -5.86 -2.30
C THR A 30 -5.43 -7.17 -1.86
N VAL A 31 -4.75 -7.98 -1.04
CA VAL A 31 -5.33 -9.21 -0.47
C VAL A 31 -6.50 -8.87 0.46
N ALA A 32 -6.36 -7.86 1.32
CA ALA A 32 -7.42 -7.43 2.21
C ALA A 32 -8.67 -6.96 1.44
N GLU A 33 -8.49 -6.22 0.34
CA GLU A 33 -9.58 -5.79 -0.54
C GLU A 33 -10.29 -6.98 -1.20
N MET A 34 -9.54 -7.95 -1.72
CA MET A 34 -10.13 -9.17 -2.31
C MET A 34 -10.97 -9.93 -1.27
N VAL A 35 -10.43 -10.12 -0.07
CA VAL A 35 -11.17 -10.80 1.03
C VAL A 35 -12.43 -10.01 1.38
N ALA A 36 -12.36 -8.69 1.48
CA ALA A 36 -13.51 -7.85 1.78
C ALA A 36 -14.63 -8.00 0.72
N VAL A 37 -14.27 -7.97 -0.57
CA VAL A 37 -15.26 -8.15 -1.66
C VAL A 37 -15.88 -9.55 -1.62
N ILE A 38 -15.10 -10.59 -1.35
CA ILE A 38 -15.63 -11.96 -1.22
C ILE A 38 -16.59 -12.06 -0.04
N VAL A 39 -16.20 -11.55 1.14
CA VAL A 39 -17.04 -11.58 2.34
C VAL A 39 -18.36 -10.83 2.10
N LEU A 40 -18.31 -9.64 1.48
CA LEU A 40 -19.52 -8.90 1.11
C LEU A 40 -20.37 -9.69 0.11
N GLY A 41 -19.74 -10.29 -0.91
CA GLY A 41 -20.43 -11.12 -1.89
C GLY A 41 -21.16 -12.31 -1.26
N LEU A 42 -20.54 -12.97 -0.27
CA LEU A 42 -21.16 -14.06 0.49
C LEU A 42 -22.35 -13.56 1.34
N ILE A 43 -22.22 -12.41 2.01
CA ILE A 43 -23.31 -11.81 2.81
C ILE A 43 -24.52 -11.47 1.93
N PHE A 44 -24.28 -10.94 0.73
CA PHE A 44 -25.35 -10.59 -0.22
C PHE A 44 -25.75 -11.73 -1.16
N ASN A 45 -25.25 -12.96 -0.91
CA ASN A 45 -25.55 -14.16 -1.68
C ASN A 45 -25.32 -13.98 -3.21
N ARG A 46 -24.24 -13.28 -3.56
CA ARG A 46 -23.85 -12.98 -4.94
C ARG A 46 -23.25 -14.20 -5.61
N SER A 47 -23.41 -14.26 -6.93
CA SER A 47 -22.78 -15.30 -7.75
C SER A 47 -21.26 -15.12 -7.80
N PHE A 48 -20.54 -16.20 -8.09
CA PHE A 48 -19.09 -16.17 -8.27
C PHE A 48 -18.65 -15.15 -9.33
N MET A 49 -19.38 -15.05 -10.44
CA MET A 49 -19.05 -14.10 -11.51
C MET A 49 -19.23 -12.64 -11.08
N GLU A 50 -20.28 -12.33 -10.32
CA GLU A 50 -20.47 -10.98 -9.77
C GLU A 50 -19.34 -10.60 -8.80
N MET A 51 -18.93 -11.54 -7.92
CA MET A 51 -17.81 -11.31 -7.00
C MET A 51 -16.50 -11.10 -7.74
N PHE A 52 -16.21 -11.92 -8.76
CA PHE A 52 -15.00 -11.80 -9.57
C PHE A 52 -14.92 -10.44 -10.29
N ILE A 53 -16.02 -10.02 -10.95
CA ILE A 53 -16.10 -8.71 -11.60
C ILE A 53 -15.95 -7.59 -10.56
N GLY A 54 -16.58 -7.73 -9.39
CA GLY A 54 -16.44 -6.79 -8.28
C GLY A 54 -14.99 -6.61 -7.82
N ILE A 55 -14.24 -7.70 -7.67
CA ILE A 55 -12.81 -7.66 -7.32
C ILE A 55 -12.03 -6.88 -8.37
N VAL A 56 -12.20 -7.19 -9.65
CA VAL A 56 -11.48 -6.51 -10.74
C VAL A 56 -11.76 -5.00 -10.73
N ILE A 57 -13.02 -4.61 -10.55
CA ILE A 57 -13.42 -3.19 -10.51
C ILE A 57 -12.79 -2.49 -9.29
N VAL A 58 -12.90 -3.10 -8.11
CA VAL A 58 -12.34 -2.53 -6.87
C VAL A 58 -10.83 -2.35 -6.98
N LEU A 59 -10.10 -3.39 -7.40
CA LEU A 59 -8.65 -3.33 -7.54
C LEU A 59 -8.22 -2.31 -8.59
N PHE A 60 -8.95 -2.18 -9.70
CA PHE A 60 -8.62 -1.20 -10.73
C PHE A 60 -8.81 0.24 -10.22
N LEU A 61 -9.94 0.51 -9.56
CA LEU A 61 -10.25 1.84 -9.00
C LEU A 61 -9.31 2.22 -7.86
N LEU A 62 -8.97 1.26 -6.98
CA LEU A 62 -8.12 1.50 -5.81
C LEU A 62 -6.61 1.30 -6.11
N SER A 63 -6.22 0.86 -7.30
CA SER A 63 -4.81 0.65 -7.68
C SER A 63 -3.89 1.83 -7.34
N THR A 64 -4.30 3.05 -7.71
CA THR A 64 -3.52 4.27 -7.45
C THR A 64 -3.48 4.62 -5.96
N PHE A 65 -4.56 4.31 -5.24
CA PHE A 65 -4.67 4.54 -3.81
C PHE A 65 -3.78 3.58 -3.02
N ASN A 66 -3.82 2.29 -3.36
CA ASN A 66 -3.03 1.23 -2.74
C ASN A 66 -1.54 1.54 -2.83
N TYR A 67 -1.08 1.98 -4.01
CA TYR A 67 0.31 2.36 -4.20
C TYR A 67 0.74 3.56 -3.35
N LYS A 68 -0.12 4.59 -3.24
CA LYS A 68 0.16 5.78 -2.43
C LYS A 68 0.18 5.47 -0.94
N ILE A 69 -0.85 4.77 -0.45
CA ILE A 69 -0.96 4.42 0.97
C ILE A 69 0.18 3.51 1.40
N SER A 70 0.52 2.52 0.59
CA SER A 70 1.58 1.57 0.95
C SER A 70 2.92 2.26 1.14
N ARG A 71 3.21 3.29 0.34
CA ARG A 71 4.42 4.13 0.52
C ARG A 71 4.36 4.98 1.77
N ILE A 72 3.19 5.50 2.15
CA ILE A 72 3.02 6.30 3.38
C ILE A 72 3.08 5.42 4.63
N MET A 73 2.45 4.25 4.61
CA MET A 73 2.51 3.29 5.72
C MET A 73 3.92 2.78 5.92
N TRP A 74 4.59 2.37 4.83
CA TRP A 74 5.98 1.93 4.90
C TRP A 74 6.91 3.04 5.41
N LEU A 75 6.73 4.29 4.96
CA LEU A 75 7.44 5.43 5.53
C LEU A 75 7.20 5.55 7.04
N ASN A 76 5.94 5.54 7.50
CA ASN A 76 5.64 5.70 8.92
C ASN A 76 6.15 4.55 9.80
N MET A 77 6.27 3.33 9.26
CA MET A 77 6.86 2.21 10.00
C MET A 77 8.34 2.40 10.28
N PHE A 78 9.09 2.97 9.32
CA PHE A 78 10.56 3.10 9.40
C PHE A 78 11.05 4.52 9.75
N PHE A 79 10.16 5.52 9.82
CA PHE A 79 10.52 6.90 10.14
C PHE A 79 11.10 7.07 11.56
N ASN A 80 10.93 6.09 12.44
CA ASN A 80 11.51 6.11 13.79
C ASN A 80 12.78 5.27 13.95
N GLU A 81 13.11 4.38 13.01
CA GLU A 81 14.26 3.46 13.17
C GLU A 81 15.55 4.04 12.57
N GLU A 82 15.47 4.92 11.57
CA GLU A 82 16.65 5.55 10.94
C GLU A 82 17.14 6.83 11.64
N ASP A 83 16.40 7.35 12.63
CA ASP A 83 16.77 8.55 13.39
C ASP A 83 17.56 8.22 14.70
N GLU A 84 17.85 6.94 14.97
CA GLU A 84 18.60 6.47 16.16
C GLU A 84 20.01 5.88 15.87
N GLU A 85 20.47 5.80 14.61
CA GLU A 85 21.86 5.46 14.24
C GLU A 85 22.57 6.60 13.46
#